data_AF-A0AAU9UPH9-F1
#
_entry.id   AF-A0AAU9UPH9-F1
#
_cell.length_a   1.000
_cell.length_b   1.000
_cell.length_c   1.000
_cell.angle_alpha   90.00
_cell.angle_beta   90.00
_cell.angle_gamma   90.00
#
_symmetry.space_group_name_H-M   'P 1'
#
loop_
_entity.id
_entity.type
_entity.pdbx_description
1 polymer ?
#
loop_
_entity_poly.entity_id
_entity_poly.type
_entity_poly.pdbx_seq_one_letter_code
_entity_poly.pdbx_strand_id
1 'polypeptide(L)'
;MSRVLAIDCEMVGSDNRSLLARVTIVNVDGRVVLDEYVKPTAAITDYRSCYSGIKKRYLENGSDFSVVRNKVANLINGCILVGYCLHFDLDALNLSHPDFDRRDLAKFEPFIRANGGQPVALKTLARNYLGRTIQDYEHDSADDAKACMDLYLFYR
;
A
#
# COMPACT_ATOMS: atom_id res chain seq x y z
N MET A 1 -18.55 -3.99 -15.13
CA MET A 1 -17.70 -4.69 -14.15
C MET A 1 -16.77 -3.66 -13.54
N SER A 2 -16.76 -3.48 -12.22
CA SER A 2 -15.80 -2.59 -11.57
C SER A 2 -14.39 -3.16 -11.69
N ARG A 3 -13.42 -2.32 -12.06
CA ARG A 3 -11.99 -2.68 -12.13
C ARG A 3 -11.46 -2.86 -10.70
N VAL A 4 -10.60 -3.84 -10.47
CA VAL A 4 -9.98 -4.08 -9.16
C VAL A 4 -8.50 -3.70 -9.24
N LEU A 5 -8.02 -2.95 -8.25
CA LEU A 5 -6.63 -2.54 -8.12
C LEU A 5 -6.17 -2.76 -6.68
N ALA A 6 -4.92 -3.14 -6.47
CA ALA A 6 -4.30 -3.14 -5.15
C ALA A 6 -3.29 -2.00 -5.05
N ILE A 7 -3.20 -1.39 -3.88
CA ILE A 7 -2.31 -0.27 -3.58
C ILE A 7 -1.50 -0.58 -2.32
N ASP A 8 -0.28 -0.10 -2.29
CA ASP A 8 0.54 -0.01 -1.09
C ASP A 8 1.46 1.22 -1.19
N CYS A 9 1.67 1.88 -0.05
CA CYS A 9 2.53 3.04 0.08
C CYS A 9 3.66 2.80 1.08
N GLU A 10 4.83 3.33 0.74
CA GLU A 10 5.90 3.54 1.71
C GLU A 10 5.89 4.99 2.20
N MET A 11 6.11 5.16 3.49
CA MET A 11 6.08 6.47 4.15
C MET A 11 7.36 6.77 4.93
N VAL A 12 7.69 8.06 4.97
CA VAL A 12 8.73 8.63 5.84
C VAL A 12 8.08 9.48 6.95
N GLY A 13 8.77 9.64 8.07
CA GLY A 13 8.35 10.46 9.20
C GLY A 13 8.68 11.94 9.01
N SER A 14 7.72 12.79 9.38
CA SER A 14 7.87 14.24 9.49
C SER A 14 7.15 14.68 10.76
N ASP A 15 7.89 14.98 11.82
CA ASP A 15 7.37 15.19 13.17
C ASP A 15 6.41 14.06 13.58
N ASN A 16 5.13 14.38 13.84
CA ASN A 16 4.09 13.44 14.28
C ASN A 16 3.24 12.87 13.13
N ARG A 17 3.68 13.02 11.87
CA ARG A 17 2.93 12.53 10.69
C ARG A 17 3.79 11.67 9.77
N SER A 18 3.10 10.91 8.94
CA SER A 18 3.67 10.15 7.83
C SER A 18 3.49 10.92 6.52
N LEU A 19 4.58 11.08 5.77
CA LEU A 19 4.58 11.62 4.41
C LEU A 19 4.74 10.48 3.41
N LEU A 20 3.99 10.54 2.31
CA LEU A 20 4.15 9.61 1.20
C LEU A 20 5.57 9.71 0.63
N ALA A 21 6.21 8.56 0.43
CA ALA A 21 7.55 8.44 -0.12
C ALA A 21 7.62 7.57 -1.37
N ARG A 22 6.80 6.51 -1.46
CA ARG A 22 6.58 5.71 -2.66
C ARG A 22 5.13 5.22 -2.67
N VAL A 23 4.53 5.10 -3.84
CA VAL A 23 3.23 4.44 -4.02
C VAL A 23 3.34 3.45 -5.18
N THR A 24 2.86 2.24 -4.95
CA THR A 24 2.71 1.23 -6.01
C THR A 24 1.26 0.81 -6.13
N ILE A 25 0.77 0.69 -7.38
CA ILE A 25 -0.54 0.16 -7.71
C ILE A 25 -0.38 -0.99 -8.70
N VAL A 26 -1.06 -2.09 -8.44
CA VAL A 26 -1.07 -3.27 -9.31
C VAL A 26 -2.48 -3.63 -9.76
N ASN A 27 -2.60 -4.22 -10.95
CA ASN A 27 -3.84 -4.78 -11.46
C ASN A 27 -4.08 -6.22 -10.98
N VAL A 28 -5.21 -6.82 -11.39
CA VAL A 28 -5.57 -8.21 -11.06
C VAL A 28 -4.60 -9.27 -11.58
N ASP A 29 -3.78 -8.95 -12.57
CA ASP A 29 -2.74 -9.86 -13.08
C ASP A 29 -1.41 -9.71 -12.30
N GLY A 30 -1.40 -8.92 -11.22
CA GLY A 30 -0.20 -8.58 -10.46
C GLY A 30 0.78 -7.65 -11.19
N ARG A 31 0.36 -7.06 -12.32
CA ARG A 31 1.20 -6.13 -13.09
C ARG A 31 1.15 -4.75 -12.47
N VAL A 32 2.32 -4.14 -12.30
CA VAL A 32 2.47 -2.75 -11.84
C VAL A 32 1.89 -1.81 -12.89
N VAL A 33 0.93 -0.99 -12.49
CA VAL A 33 0.30 0.04 -13.33
C VAL A 33 0.71 1.46 -12.92
N LEU A 34 1.23 1.62 -11.70
CA LEU A 34 1.88 2.83 -11.21
C LEU A 34 2.93 2.44 -10.16
N ASP A 35 4.13 3.01 -10.25
CA ASP A 35 5.16 2.93 -9.21
C ASP A 35 5.97 4.22 -9.26
N GLU A 36 5.82 5.06 -8.23
CA GLU A 36 6.37 6.41 -8.20
C GLU A 36 6.95 6.71 -6.82
N TYR A 37 8.21 7.19 -6.80
CA TYR A 37 8.77 7.87 -5.64
C TYR A 37 8.27 9.32 -5.59
N VAL A 38 8.12 9.86 -4.38
CA VAL A 38 7.47 11.16 -4.16
C VAL A 38 8.37 12.11 -3.40
N LYS A 39 8.49 13.34 -3.89
CA LYS A 39 9.18 14.39 -3.14
C LYS A 39 8.42 14.71 -1.85
N PRO A 40 9.12 14.83 -0.71
CA PRO A 40 8.48 15.12 0.56
C PRO A 40 7.87 16.52 0.54
N THR A 41 6.68 16.66 1.11
CA THR A 41 5.96 17.93 1.23
C THR A 41 6.37 18.75 2.45
N ALA A 42 7.22 18.20 3.31
CA ALA A 42 7.80 18.86 4.47
C ALA A 42 9.13 18.20 4.88
N ALA A 43 9.79 18.78 5.88
CA ALA A 43 11.05 18.26 6.40
C ALA A 43 10.89 16.83 6.94
N ILE A 44 11.77 15.94 6.51
CA ILE A 44 11.83 14.56 6.98
C ILE A 44 12.62 14.53 8.28
N THR A 45 12.03 13.98 9.34
CA THR A 45 12.68 13.74 10.63
C THR A 45 13.20 12.32 10.75
N ASP A 46 12.57 11.36 10.07
CA ASP A 46 12.97 9.95 10.07
C ASP A 46 12.61 9.29 8.74
N TYR A 47 13.57 8.64 8.07
CA TYR A 47 13.31 7.92 6.83
C TYR A 47 12.64 6.57 7.05
N ARG A 48 12.71 6.01 8.26
CA ARG A 48 12.20 4.68 8.59
C ARG A 48 12.77 3.59 7.67
N SER A 49 13.99 3.79 7.15
CA SER A 49 14.56 2.99 6.06
C SER A 49 14.66 1.50 6.40
N CYS A 50 14.83 1.15 7.67
CA CYS A 50 14.83 -0.25 8.11
C CYS A 50 13.49 -0.97 7.87
N TYR A 51 12.40 -0.22 7.74
CA TYR A 51 11.08 -0.73 7.37
C TYR A 51 10.75 -0.39 5.92
N SER A 52 10.88 0.87 5.49
CA SER A 52 10.35 1.33 4.20
C SER A 52 11.29 1.16 3.01
N GLY A 53 12.57 0.86 3.25
CA GLY A 53 13.62 0.84 2.22
C GLY A 53 13.90 2.19 1.54
N ILE A 54 13.23 3.26 1.96
CA ILE A 54 13.36 4.58 1.36
C ILE A 54 14.72 5.19 1.68
N LYS A 55 15.39 5.67 0.63
CA LYS A 55 16.68 6.37 0.70
C LYS A 55 16.50 7.79 0.18
N LYS A 56 17.22 8.74 0.77
CA LYS A 56 17.19 10.18 0.39
C LYS A 56 17.25 10.41 -1.12
N ARG A 57 18.16 9.73 -1.82
CA ARG A 57 18.36 9.83 -3.27
C ARG A 57 17.13 9.48 -4.12
N TYR A 58 16.25 8.62 -3.62
CA TYR A 58 15.02 8.25 -4.32
C TYR A 58 14.00 9.38 -4.28
N LEU A 59 13.95 10.13 -3.17
CA LEU A 59 13.03 11.24 -2.98
C LEU A 59 13.49 12.51 -3.70
N GLU A 60 14.81 12.75 -3.78
CA GLU A 60 15.37 13.89 -4.52
C GLU A 60 14.97 13.87 -6.01
N ASN A 61 14.89 12.67 -6.58
CA ASN A 61 14.47 12.43 -7.98
C ASN A 61 12.99 12.06 -8.10
N GLY A 62 12.23 12.11 -7.00
CA GLY A 62 10.82 11.74 -6.97
C GLY A 62 9.94 12.71 -7.77
N SER A 63 8.74 12.26 -8.11
CA SER A 63 7.69 13.10 -8.67
C SER A 63 7.10 14.03 -7.61
N ASP A 64 6.56 15.17 -8.03
CA ASP A 64 5.88 16.09 -7.11
C ASP A 64 4.60 15.45 -6.55
N PHE A 65 4.36 15.61 -5.24
CA PHE A 65 3.23 14.99 -4.55
C PHE A 65 1.88 15.23 -5.24
N SER A 66 1.61 16.46 -5.68
CA SER A 66 0.34 16.80 -6.34
C SER A 66 0.14 16.04 -7.66
N VAL A 67 1.22 15.82 -8.42
CA VAL A 67 1.19 15.06 -9.67
C VAL A 67 0.88 13.59 -9.38
N VAL A 68 1.60 12.98 -8.44
CA VAL A 68 1.39 11.57 -8.08
C VAL A 68 0.00 11.35 -7.48
N ARG A 69 -0.42 12.21 -6.55
CA ARG A 69 -1.77 12.17 -5.96
C ARG A 69 -2.86 12.22 -7.02
N ASN A 70 -2.74 13.10 -8.02
CA ASN A 70 -3.73 13.20 -9.10
C ASN A 70 -3.72 11.95 -10.01
N LYS A 71 -2.55 11.38 -10.31
CA LYS A 71 -2.44 10.10 -11.03
C LYS A 71 -3.17 8.99 -10.26
N VAL A 72 -2.88 8.85 -8.96
CA VAL A 72 -3.52 7.85 -8.09
C VAL A 72 -5.02 8.05 -8.04
N ALA A 73 -5.49 9.27 -7.75
CA ALA A 73 -6.91 9.58 -7.65
C ALA A 73 -7.69 9.21 -8.92
N ASN A 74 -7.14 9.56 -10.10
CA ASN A 74 -7.75 9.22 -11.37
C ASN A 74 -7.76 7.71 -11.64
N LEU A 75 -6.71 7.01 -11.23
CA LEU A 75 -6.54 5.58 -11.48
C LEU A 75 -7.50 4.73 -10.62
N ILE A 76 -7.65 5.08 -9.35
CA ILE A 76 -8.47 4.31 -8.39
C ILE A 76 -9.97 4.69 -8.46
N ASN A 77 -10.33 5.78 -9.13
CA ASN A 77 -11.71 6.22 -9.26
C ASN A 77 -12.59 5.12 -9.90
N GLY A 78 -13.72 4.81 -9.26
CA GLY A 78 -14.67 3.78 -9.70
C GLY A 78 -14.12 2.34 -9.65
N CYS A 79 -13.01 2.11 -8.94
CA CYS A 79 -12.41 0.79 -8.77
C CYS A 79 -12.70 0.21 -7.38
N ILE A 80 -12.69 -1.11 -7.27
CA ILE A 80 -12.53 -1.79 -5.98
C ILE A 80 -11.05 -1.67 -5.61
N LEU A 81 -10.77 -1.09 -4.43
CA LEU A 81 -9.42 -0.86 -3.94
C LEU A 81 -9.08 -1.89 -2.87
N VAL A 82 -8.07 -2.71 -3.14
CA VAL A 82 -7.55 -3.76 -2.27
C VAL A 82 -6.27 -3.26 -1.60
N GLY A 83 -6.04 -3.62 -0.34
CA GLY A 83 -4.79 -3.34 0.35
C GLY A 83 -4.83 -3.84 1.79
N TYR A 84 -3.83 -3.47 2.58
CA TYR A 84 -3.71 -3.88 3.97
C TYR A 84 -3.57 -2.64 4.86
N CYS A 85 -4.54 -2.41 5.76
CA CYS A 85 -4.66 -1.18 6.54
C CYS A 85 -4.78 0.10 5.68
N LEU A 86 -5.56 0.04 4.60
CA LEU A 86 -5.73 1.08 3.55
C LEU A 86 -5.86 2.54 4.02
N HIS A 87 -6.35 2.78 5.24
CA HIS A 87 -6.44 4.12 5.80
C HIS A 87 -5.07 4.83 5.87
N PHE A 88 -3.97 4.12 6.17
CA PHE A 88 -2.64 4.74 6.20
C PHE A 88 -2.20 5.23 4.81
N ASP A 89 -2.45 4.44 3.77
CA ASP A 89 -2.15 4.80 2.38
C ASP A 89 -2.97 6.02 1.93
N LEU A 90 -4.28 5.95 2.17
CA LEU A 90 -5.23 7.00 1.78
C LEU A 90 -4.95 8.31 2.52
N ASP A 91 -4.61 8.26 3.81
CA ASP A 91 -4.21 9.42 4.60
C ASP A 91 -2.89 10.02 4.07
N ALA A 92 -1.88 9.20 3.77
CA ALA A 92 -0.61 9.67 3.21
C ALA A 92 -0.78 10.33 1.82
N LEU A 93 -1.75 9.85 1.03
CA LEU A 93 -2.14 10.42 -0.26
C LEU A 93 -3.10 11.62 -0.14
N ASN A 94 -3.66 11.89 1.05
CA ASN A 94 -4.76 12.83 1.26
C ASN A 94 -5.92 12.57 0.27
N LEU A 95 -6.37 11.31 0.23
CA LEU A 95 -7.46 10.81 -0.60
C LEU A 95 -8.48 10.08 0.27
N SER A 96 -9.70 9.97 -0.26
CA SER A 96 -10.73 9.08 0.28
C SER A 96 -11.19 8.13 -0.82
N HIS A 97 -11.64 6.95 -0.40
CA HIS A 97 -12.25 5.95 -1.28
C HIS A 97 -13.60 5.50 -0.70
N PRO A 98 -14.65 5.18 -1.47
CA PRO A 98 -15.91 4.72 -0.89
C PRO A 98 -15.73 3.44 -0.06
N ASP A 99 -16.29 3.38 1.15
CA ASP A 99 -16.10 2.23 2.05
C ASP A 99 -16.58 0.91 1.45
N PHE A 100 -17.66 0.96 0.66
CA PHE A 100 -18.19 -0.22 -0.03
C PHE A 100 -17.26 -0.77 -1.12
N ASP A 101 -16.34 0.05 -1.63
CA ASP A 101 -15.34 -0.31 -2.64
C ASP A 101 -13.96 -0.62 -2.05
N ARG A 102 -13.78 -0.53 -0.72
CA ARG A 102 -12.54 -0.92 -0.04
C ARG A 102 -12.56 -2.41 0.29
N ARG A 103 -11.42 -3.08 0.05
CA ARG A 103 -11.16 -4.46 0.47
C ARG A 103 -9.89 -4.45 1.31
N ASP A 104 -10.05 -4.03 2.56
CA ASP A 104 -8.96 -3.97 3.54
C ASP A 104 -8.75 -5.35 4.17
N LEU A 105 -7.66 -6.01 3.80
CA LEU A 105 -7.34 -7.36 4.25
C LEU A 105 -7.05 -7.43 5.75
N ALA A 106 -6.63 -6.33 6.38
CA ALA A 106 -6.41 -6.29 7.82
C ALA A 106 -7.72 -6.44 8.62
N LYS A 107 -8.87 -6.20 7.97
CA LYS A 107 -10.22 -6.31 8.55
C LYS A 107 -11.03 -7.45 7.94
N PHE A 108 -10.42 -8.26 7.08
CA PHE A 108 -11.15 -9.31 6.38
C PHE A 108 -11.45 -10.48 7.33
N GLU A 109 -12.75 -10.72 7.55
CA GLU A 109 -13.28 -11.70 8.51
C GLU A 109 -12.60 -13.07 8.48
N PRO A 110 -12.40 -13.72 7.30
CA PRO A 110 -11.69 -15.01 7.24
C PRO A 110 -10.26 -14.97 7.81
N PHE A 111 -9.54 -13.85 7.70
CA PHE A 111 -8.19 -13.71 8.23
C PHE A 111 -8.16 -13.44 9.73
N ILE A 112 -8.99 -12.50 10.20
CA ILE A 112 -8.95 -12.08 11.61
C ILE A 112 -9.59 -13.12 12.54
N ARG A 113 -10.57 -13.91 12.07
CA ARG A 113 -11.24 -14.92 12.87
C ARG A 113 -10.30 -16.02 13.35
N ALA A 114 -9.36 -16.43 12.50
CA ALA A 114 -8.34 -17.40 12.86
C ALA A 114 -7.36 -16.87 13.93
N ASN A 115 -7.35 -15.55 14.17
CA ASN A 115 -6.48 -14.85 15.11
C ASN A 115 -7.27 -14.12 16.21
N GLY A 116 -8.40 -14.70 16.65
CA GLY A 116 -9.19 -14.17 17.76
C GLY A 116 -9.81 -12.78 17.48
N GLY A 117 -10.08 -12.48 16.21
CA GLY A 117 -10.63 -11.19 15.78
C GLY A 117 -9.59 -10.08 15.61
N GLN A 118 -8.29 -10.37 15.77
CA GLN A 118 -7.21 -9.40 15.60
C GLN A 118 -6.61 -9.45 14.20
N PRO A 119 -6.18 -8.30 13.63
CA PRO A 119 -5.46 -8.27 12.36
C PRO A 119 -4.22 -9.17 12.36
N VAL A 120 -4.03 -9.92 11.27
CA VAL A 120 -2.85 -10.77 11.06
C VAL A 120 -1.92 -10.09 10.07
N ALA A 121 -0.67 -9.86 10.47
CA ALA A 121 0.31 -9.16 9.64
C ALA A 121 0.40 -9.73 8.20
N LEU A 122 0.54 -8.84 7.22
CA LEU A 122 0.56 -9.20 5.79
C LEU A 122 1.60 -10.27 5.48
N LYS A 123 2.83 -10.16 6.02
CA LYS A 123 3.87 -11.20 5.89
C LYS A 123 3.45 -12.59 6.37
N THR A 124 2.62 -12.67 7.41
CA THR A 124 2.11 -13.94 7.94
C THR A 124 1.03 -14.48 7.01
N LEU A 125 0.14 -13.62 6.49
CA LEU A 125 -0.86 -14.02 5.51
C LEU A 125 -0.21 -14.52 4.21
N ALA A 126 0.74 -13.77 3.66
CA ALA A 126 1.48 -14.15 2.46
C ALA A 126 2.20 -15.49 2.63
N ARG A 127 2.84 -15.72 3.79
CA ARG A 127 3.48 -17.00 4.10
C ARG A 127 2.48 -18.15 4.15
N ASN A 128 1.38 -17.97 4.88
CA ASN A 128 0.42 -19.04 5.15
C ASN A 128 -0.43 -19.42 3.93
N TYR A 129 -0.82 -18.44 3.11
CA TYR A 129 -1.77 -18.65 2.01
C TYR A 129 -1.11 -18.68 0.64
N LEU A 130 -0.01 -17.93 0.45
CA LEU A 130 0.68 -17.85 -0.84
C LEU A 130 2.01 -18.62 -0.86
N GLY A 131 2.50 -19.09 0.29
CA GLY A 131 3.82 -19.71 0.41
C GLY A 131 4.97 -18.73 0.13
N ARG A 132 4.73 -17.41 0.28
CA ARG A 132 5.71 -16.36 -0.03
C ARG A 132 6.26 -15.71 1.22
N THR A 133 7.53 -15.36 1.15
CA THR A 133 8.21 -14.59 2.19
C THR A 133 8.38 -13.16 1.69
N ILE A 134 7.77 -12.21 2.40
CA ILE A 134 7.83 -10.76 2.14
C ILE A 134 8.14 -10.04 3.46
N GLN A 135 8.65 -8.80 3.39
CA GLN A 135 8.97 -7.98 4.57
C GLN A 135 9.99 -8.64 5.54
N ASP A 136 10.91 -9.47 5.01
CA ASP A 136 11.99 -10.08 5.82
C ASP A 136 13.13 -9.09 6.12
N TYR A 137 13.28 -8.06 5.28
CA TYR A 137 14.21 -6.96 5.47
C TYR A 137 13.44 -5.64 5.42
N GLU A 138 13.67 -4.84 4.38
CA GLU A 138 12.89 -3.68 4.02
C GLU A 138 11.59 -4.16 3.34
N HIS A 139 10.52 -3.39 3.50
CA HIS A 139 9.29 -3.52 2.76
C HIS A 139 9.50 -3.02 1.33
N ASP A 140 8.74 -3.61 0.41
CA ASP A 140 8.66 -3.14 -0.96
C ASP A 140 7.18 -3.07 -1.34
N SER A 141 6.69 -1.84 -1.51
CA SER A 141 5.28 -1.61 -1.90
C SER A 141 4.80 -2.39 -3.13
N ALA A 142 5.67 -2.78 -4.07
CA ALA A 142 5.24 -3.59 -5.20
C ALA A 142 4.99 -5.05 -4.81
N ASP A 143 5.83 -5.62 -3.94
CA ASP A 143 5.62 -6.97 -3.41
C ASP A 143 4.43 -7.01 -2.46
N ASP A 144 4.24 -5.99 -1.64
CA ASP A 144 3.13 -5.88 -0.69
C ASP A 144 1.78 -5.68 -1.40
N ALA A 145 1.71 -4.79 -2.41
CA ALA A 145 0.51 -4.61 -3.23
C ALA A 145 0.14 -5.89 -4.01
N LYS A 146 1.13 -6.61 -4.54
CA LYS A 146 0.90 -7.92 -5.20
C LYS A 146 0.42 -8.97 -4.22
N ALA A 147 1.02 -9.06 -3.02
CA ALA A 147 0.58 -9.98 -2.00
C ALA A 147 -0.88 -9.70 -1.59
N CYS A 148 -1.26 -8.42 -1.46
CA CYS A 148 -2.64 -8.04 -1.21
C CYS A 148 -3.59 -8.47 -2.35
N MET A 149 -3.22 -8.22 -3.60
CA MET A 149 -4.03 -8.65 -4.75
C MET A 149 -4.20 -10.18 -4.77
N ASP A 150 -3.12 -10.93 -4.59
CA ASP A 150 -3.15 -12.38 -4.66
C ASP A 150 -3.94 -13.00 -3.49
N LEU A 151 -3.82 -12.45 -2.28
CA LEU A 151 -4.65 -12.84 -1.14
C LEU A 151 -6.14 -12.54 -1.39
N TYR A 152 -6.45 -11.39 -2.00
CA TYR A 152 -7.82 -11.06 -2.37
C TYR A 152 -8.39 -12.04 -3.40
N LEU A 153 -7.60 -12.39 -4.43
CA LEU A 153 -8.01 -13.34 -5.46
C LEU A 153 -8.12 -14.77 -4.94
N PHE A 154 -7.28 -15.18 -3.99
CA PHE A 154 -7.36 -16.50 -3.35
C PHE A 154 -8.71 -16.74 -2.65
N TYR A 155 -9.35 -15.67 -2.16
CA TYR A 155 -10.62 -15.73 -1.42
C TYR A 155 -11.85 -15.28 -2.23
N ARG A 156 -11.68 -14.93 -3.51
CA ARG A 156 -12.77 -14.42 -4.35
C ARG A 156 -13.55 -15.52 -5.05
#